data_AF-A0A8T5BR10-F1
#
_entry.id   AF-A0A8T5BR10-F1
#
_cell.length_a   1.000
_cell.length_b   1.000
_cell.length_c   1.000
_cell.angle_alpha   90.00
_cell.angle_beta   90.00
_cell.angle_gamma   90.00
#
_symmetry.space_group_name_H-M   'P 1'
#
loop_
_entity.id
_entity.type
_entity.pdbx_description
1 polymer ?
#
loop_
_entity_poly.entity_id
_entity_poly.type
_entity_poly.pdbx_seq_one_letter_code
_entity_poly.pdbx_strand_id
1 'polypeptide(L)'
;MAIVKIDERGRMSIPKKMGIKSTKAIIIPAGSFFVTIPLPIIPYQYAGSWLTSKRERAELKELAEKLALEEAVKRARRRKQI
;
A
#
# COMPACT_ATOMS: atom_id res chain seq x y z
N MET A 1 2.15 -5.59 -27.08
CA MET A 1 3.52 -5.05 -27.06
C MET A 1 3.53 -3.69 -27.74
N ALA A 2 4.15 -2.67 -27.15
CA ALA A 2 4.25 -1.33 -27.74
C ALA A 2 5.70 -0.84 -27.62
N ILE A 3 6.25 -0.31 -28.71
CA ILE A 3 7.58 0.30 -28.74
C ILE A 3 7.37 1.80 -28.52
N VAL A 4 8.11 2.38 -27.57
CA VAL A 4 8.01 3.79 -27.19
C VAL A 4 9.40 4.41 -27.21
N LYS A 5 9.49 5.66 -27.68
CA LYS A 5 10.72 6.43 -27.67
C LYS A 5 10.95 7.00 -26.27
N ILE A 6 12.18 6.87 -25.78
CA ILE A 6 12.66 7.55 -24.58
C ILE A 6 13.22 8.90 -25.02
N ASP A 7 12.80 9.98 -24.37
CA ASP A 7 13.32 11.31 -24.68
C ASP A 7 14.70 11.54 -24.03
N GLU A 8 15.35 12.65 -24.39
CA GLU A 8 16.69 13.01 -23.89
C GLU A 8 16.74 13.19 -22.36
N ARG A 9 15.58 13.36 -21.71
CA ARG A 9 15.46 13.50 -20.25
C ARG A 9 15.08 12.17 -19.58
N GLY A 10 15.06 11.06 -20.33
CA GLY A 10 14.71 9.73 -19.82
C GLY A 10 13.21 9.51 -19.61
N ARG A 11 12.33 10.36 -20.13
CA ARG A 11 10.88 10.22 -19.99
C ARG A 11 10.34 9.26 -21.05
N MET A 12 9.44 8.38 -20.62
CA MET A 12 8.71 7.45 -21.48
C MET A 12 7.22 7.76 -21.42
N SER A 13 6.58 7.85 -22.60
CA SER A 13 5.14 8.11 -22.70
C SER A 13 4.36 6.79 -22.78
N ILE A 14 3.42 6.59 -21.85
CA ILE A 14 2.52 5.43 -21.88
C ILE A 14 1.53 5.59 -23.04
N PRO A 15 1.41 4.59 -23.94
CA PRO A 15 0.46 4.64 -25.05
C PRO A 15 -0.99 4.82 -24.56
N LYS A 16 -1.75 5.70 -25.21
CA LYS A 16 -3.16 6.01 -24.84
C LYS A 16 -4.05 4.76 -24.74
N LYS A 17 -3.78 3.72 -25.53
CA LYS A 17 -4.52 2.45 -25.55
C LYS A 17 -4.46 1.69 -24.21
N MET A 18 -3.46 1.96 -23.36
CA MET A 18 -3.34 1.33 -22.03
C MET A 18 -4.25 1.95 -20.97
N GLY A 19 -4.93 3.07 -21.26
CA GLY A 19 -5.90 3.67 -20.35
C GLY A 19 -5.34 4.29 -19.06
N ILE A 20 -4.04 4.16 -18.78
CA ILE A 20 -3.37 4.73 -17.61
C ILE A 20 -3.15 6.22 -17.84
N LYS A 21 -3.78 7.08 -17.02
CA LYS A 21 -3.64 8.54 -17.10
C LYS A 21 -3.32 9.12 -15.72
N SER A 22 -2.35 10.05 -15.71
CA SER A 22 -2.06 10.94 -14.58
C SER A 22 -2.00 10.26 -13.21
N THR A 23 -1.31 9.12 -13.14
CA THR A 23 -1.12 8.39 -11.89
C THR A 23 0.33 8.19 -11.53
N LYS A 24 0.61 8.00 -10.23
CA LYS A 24 1.92 7.59 -9.74
C LYS A 24 2.16 6.13 -10.13
N ALA A 25 3.41 5.73 -10.30
CA ALA A 25 3.76 4.34 -10.56
C ALA A 25 4.98 3.94 -9.74
N ILE A 26 5.01 2.68 -9.32
CA ILE A 26 6.20 2.04 -8.76
C ILE A 26 6.99 1.46 -9.92
N ILE A 27 8.30 1.70 -9.94
CA ILE A 27 9.23 1.08 -10.88
C ILE A 27 10.10 0.12 -10.09
N ILE A 28 10.01 -1.17 -10.41
CA ILE A 28 10.81 -2.22 -9.79
C ILE A 28 11.85 -2.68 -10.81
N PRO A 29 13.16 -2.49 -10.56
CA PRO A 29 14.19 -3.03 -11.43
C PRO A 29 14.20 -4.57 -11.34
N ALA A 30 14.19 -5.23 -12.48
CA ALA A 30 14.17 -6.69 -12.62
C ALA A 30 15.24 -7.15 -13.61
N GLY A 31 16.49 -6.72 -13.36
CA GLY A 31 17.63 -7.03 -14.20
C GLY A 31 17.56 -6.33 -15.56
N SER A 32 17.25 -7.08 -16.62
CA SER A 32 17.20 -6.58 -18.00
C SER A 32 15.91 -5.82 -18.35
N PHE A 33 14.92 -5.83 -17.45
CA PHE A 33 13.68 -5.09 -17.59
C PHE A 33 13.30 -4.42 -16.27
N PHE A 34 12.30 -3.56 -16.32
CA PHE A 34 11.67 -2.98 -15.14
C PHE A 34 10.18 -3.31 -15.17
N VAL A 35 9.61 -3.53 -13.99
CA VAL A 35 8.18 -3.71 -13.79
C VAL A 35 7.59 -2.39 -13.32
N THR A 36 6.66 -1.84 -14.09
CA THR A 36 5.94 -0.61 -13.73
C THR A 36 4.55 -0.95 -13.24
N ILE A 37 4.24 -0.61 -12.00
CA ILE A 37 2.93 -0.84 -11.38
C ILE A 37 2.25 0.51 -11.17
N PRO A 38 1.15 0.83 -11.89
CA PRO A 38 0.40 2.05 -11.64
C PRO A 38 -0.26 1.97 -10.27
N LEU A 39 -0.14 3.05 -9.50
CA LEU A 39 -0.84 3.19 -8.23
C LEU A 39 -2.23 3.80 -8.49
N PRO A 40 -3.23 3.50 -7.66
CA PRO A 40 -4.46 4.29 -7.63
C PRO A 40 -4.15 5.71 -7.12
N ILE A 41 -4.94 6.70 -7.55
CA ILE A 41 -4.80 8.10 -7.11
C ILE A 41 -4.95 8.22 -5.58
N ILE A 42 -5.84 7.40 -5.01
CA ILE A 42 -6.13 7.37 -3.57
C ILE A 42 -5.97 5.93 -3.05
N PRO A 43 -4.74 5.52 -2.65
CA PRO A 43 -4.44 4.15 -2.26
C PRO A 43 -5.29 3.61 -1.12
N TYR A 44 -5.58 4.41 -0.09
CA TYR A 44 -6.35 3.94 1.06
C TYR A 44 -7.81 3.60 0.73
N GLN A 45 -8.41 4.27 -0.26
CA GLN A 45 -9.77 3.94 -0.70
C GLN A 45 -9.78 2.63 -1.47
N TYR A 46 -8.79 2.43 -2.34
CA TYR A 46 -8.64 1.18 -3.10
C TYR A 46 -8.32 -0.01 -2.19
N ALA A 47 -7.43 0.19 -1.22
CA ALA A 47 -7.02 -0.85 -0.27
C ALA A 47 -8.03 -1.07 0.87
N GLY A 48 -8.95 -0.12 1.10
CA GLY A 48 -9.95 -0.21 2.17
C GLY A 48 -10.87 -1.43 2.05
N SER A 49 -11.03 -1.98 0.85
CA SER A 49 -11.80 -3.20 0.60
C SER A 49 -11.01 -4.50 0.79
N TRP A 50 -9.69 -4.44 0.96
CA TRP A 50 -8.84 -5.64 1.07
C TRP A 50 -9.06 -6.39 2.39
N LEU A 51 -9.46 -5.66 3.44
CA LEU A 51 -9.74 -6.21 4.75
C LEU A 51 -11.23 -6.07 5.06
N THR A 52 -12.00 -7.07 4.67
CA THR A 52 -13.43 -7.12 4.97
C THR A 52 -13.64 -7.37 6.46
N SER A 53 -14.20 -6.37 7.15
CA SER A 53 -14.62 -6.48 8.55
C SER A 53 -16.12 -6.19 8.65
N LYS A 54 -16.82 -6.96 9.47
CA LYS A 54 -18.22 -6.66 9.86
C LYS A 54 -18.31 -5.53 10.88
N ARG A 55 -17.18 -5.16 11.48
CA ARG A 55 -17.05 -4.14 12.52
C ARG A 55 -16.62 -2.81 11.94
N GLU A 56 -17.18 -1.74 12.47
CA GLU A 56 -16.79 -0.38 12.10
C GLU A 56 -15.37 -0.05 12.61
N ARG A 57 -14.78 1.01 12.05
CA ARG A 57 -13.45 1.48 12.43
C ARG A 57 -13.33 1.78 13.93
N ALA A 58 -14.38 2.33 14.54
CA ALA A 58 -14.40 2.64 15.97
C ALA A 58 -14.29 1.38 16.83
N GLU A 59 -15.08 0.35 16.51
CA GLU A 59 -15.05 -0.93 17.23
C GLU A 59 -13.71 -1.66 17.07
N LEU A 60 -13.11 -1.61 15.88
CA LEU A 60 -11.78 -2.16 15.63
C LEU A 60 -10.72 -1.43 16.44
N LYS A 61 -10.85 -0.11 16.60
CA LYS A 61 -9.95 0.69 17.42
C LYS A 61 -10.05 0.30 18.90
N GLU A 62 -11.26 0.22 19.44
CA GLU A 62 -11.48 -0.18 20.83
C GLU A 62 -10.93 -1.59 21.12
N LEU A 63 -11.17 -2.53 20.21
CA LEU A 63 -10.64 -3.88 20.35
C LEU A 63 -9.10 -3.89 20.31
N ALA A 64 -8.49 -3.11 19.42
CA ALA A 64 -7.05 -2.98 19.34
C ALA A 64 -6.46 -2.38 20.62
N GLU A 65 -7.07 -1.33 21.18
CA GLU A 65 -6.63 -0.70 22.43
C GLU A 65 -6.74 -1.67 23.62
N LYS A 66 -7.84 -2.41 23.72
CA LYS A 66 -8.02 -3.42 24.76
C LYS A 66 -6.97 -4.53 24.70
N LEU A 67 -6.74 -5.09 23.50
CA LEU A 67 -5.71 -6.13 23.30
C LEU A 67 -4.31 -5.60 23.62
N ALA A 68 -4.00 -4.36 23.19
CA ALA A 68 -2.71 -3.73 23.47
C ALA A 68 -2.49 -3.53 24.97
N LEU A 69 -3.52 -3.11 25.71
CA LEU A 69 -3.46 -2.96 27.16
C LEU A 69 -3.21 -4.31 27.86
N GLU A 70 -3.96 -5.35 27.50
CA GLU A 70 -3.77 -6.69 28.05
C GLU A 70 -2.37 -7.22 27.79
N GLU A 71 -1.83 -7.00 26.60
CA GLU A 71 -0.47 -7.40 26.24
C GLU A 71 0.58 -6.61 27.02
N ALA A 72 0.38 -5.30 27.21
CA ALA A 72 1.25 -4.46 28.02
C ALA A 72 1.31 -4.93 29.48
N VAL A 73 0.16 -5.25 30.08
CA VAL A 73 0.08 -5.79 31.45
C VAL A 73 0.79 -7.15 31.56
N LYS A 74 0.54 -8.07 30.62
CA LYS A 74 1.23 -9.37 30.58
C LYS A 74 2.75 -9.20 30.49
N ARG A 75 3.20 -8.26 29.65
CA ARG A 75 4.62 -7.96 29.46
C ARG A 75 5.26 -7.37 30.72
N ALA A 76 4.55 -6.49 31.42
CA ALA A 76 5.03 -5.86 32.64
C ALA A 76 5.11 -6.87 33.81
N ARG A 77 4.12 -7.76 33.97
CA ARG A 77 4.16 -8.88 34.93
C ARG A 77 5.34 -9.81 34.67
N ARG A 78 5.58 -10.19 33.41
CA ARG A 78 6.75 -11.02 33.03
C ARG A 78 8.07 -10.37 33.41
N ARG A 79 8.12 -9.04 33.38
CA ARG A 79 9.30 -8.23 33.74
C ARG A 79 9.35 -7.84 35.23
N LYS A 80 8.38 -8.26 36.04
CA LYS A 80 8.23 -7.89 37.46
C LYS A 80 8.19 -6.38 37.70
N GLN A 81 7.60 -5.63 36.75
CA GLN A 81 7.45 -4.17 36.85
C GLN A 81 6.15 -3.76 37.55
N ILE A 82 5.19 -4.70 37.59
CA ILE A 82 3.94 -4.74 38.35
C ILE A 82 3.67 -6.20 38.68
#